data_AF-A0A485CSJ9-F1
#
_entry.id   AF-A0A485CSJ9-F1
#
_cell.length_a   1.000
_cell.length_b   1.000
_cell.length_c   1.000
_cell.angle_alpha   90.00
_cell.angle_beta   90.00
_cell.angle_gamma   90.00
#
_symmetry.space_group_name_H-M   'P 1'
#
loop_
_entity.id
_entity.type
_entity.pdbx_description
1 polymer ?
#
loop_
_entity_poly.entity_id
_entity_poly.type
_entity_poly.pdbx_seq_one_letter_code
_entity_poly.pdbx_strand_id
1 'polypeptide(L)' 'MNAHNSKDPLHGVTLEMQVNALVTHYGWEKLGRIISINCFK' A
#
# COMPACT_ATOMS: atom_id res chain seq x y z
N MET A 1 -27.55 8.80 14.28
CA MET A 1 -26.21 8.89 13.64
C MET A 1 -25.62 7.49 13.68
N ASN A 2 -25.64 6.75 12.57
CA ASN A 2 -25.04 5.41 12.54
C ASN A 2 -23.53 5.60 12.38
N ALA A 3 -22.78 5.40 13.46
CA ALA A 3 -21.34 5.26 13.39
C ALA A 3 -21.04 3.93 12.66
N HIS A 4 -20.68 4.03 11.38
CA HIS A 4 -20.21 2.89 10.61
C HIS A 4 -18.83 2.51 11.17
N ASN A 5 -18.81 1.67 12.20
CA ASN A 5 -17.59 1.04 12.68
C ASN A 5 -17.13 0.04 11.62
N SER A 6 -16.45 0.55 10.59
CA SER A 6 -15.77 -0.28 9.60
C SER A 6 -14.78 -1.17 10.37
N LYS A 7 -15.07 -2.47 10.41
CA LYS A 7 -14.19 -3.51 10.99
C LYS A 7 -12.97 -3.77 10.11
N ASP A 8 -12.85 -3.03 9.02
CA ASP A 8 -11.78 -3.17 8.07
C ASP A 8 -10.51 -2.53 8.66
N PRO A 9 -9.46 -3.30 8.95
CA PRO A 9 -8.24 -2.77 9.56
C PRO A 9 -7.52 -1.77 8.65
N LEU A 10 -7.90 -1.72 7.37
CA LEU A 10 -7.37 -0.80 6.38
C LEU A 10 -8.28 0.41 6.15
N HIS A 11 -9.36 0.56 6.94
CA HIS A 11 -10.24 1.71 6.81
C HIS A 11 -9.50 3.02 7.12
N GLY A 12 -9.42 3.91 6.13
CA GLY A 12 -8.68 5.17 6.22
C GLY A 12 -7.21 5.08 5.78
N VAL A 13 -6.72 3.92 5.34
CA VAL A 13 -5.39 3.80 4.74
C VAL A 13 -5.45 4.33 3.30
N THR A 14 -4.54 5.24 2.97
CA THR A 14 -4.40 5.79 1.61
C THR A 14 -3.47 4.94 0.75
N LEU A 15 -3.58 5.09 -0.56
CA LEU A 15 -2.65 4.47 -1.51
C LEU A 15 -1.19 4.90 -1.23
N GLU A 16 -0.98 6.18 -0.90
CA GLU A 16 0.35 6.71 -0.57
C GLU A 16 0.96 6.00 0.64
N MET A 17 0.19 5.86 1.73
CA MET A 17 0.64 5.14 2.92
C MET A 17 1.04 3.70 2.59
N GLN A 18 0.23 3.03 1.76
CA GLN A 18 0.48 1.65 1.40
C GLN A 18 1.72 1.50 0.52
N VAL A 19 1.90 2.38 -0.47
CA VAL A 19 3.09 2.39 -1.34
C VAL A 19 4.35 2.70 -0.53
N ASN A 20 4.31 3.69 0.36
CA ASN A 20 5.46 4.02 1.22
C ASN A 20 5.85 2.86 2.15
N ALA A 21 4.86 2.15 2.72
CA ALA A 21 5.12 0.96 3.52
C ALA A 21 5.76 -0.18 2.69
N LEU A 22 5.26 -0.41 1.47
CA LEU A 22 5.82 -1.41 0.56
C LEU A 22 7.25 -1.08 0.15
N VAL A 23 7.52 0.19 -0.18
CA VAL A 23 8.87 0.67 -0.55
C VAL A 23 9.83 0.57 0.63
N THR A 24 9.38 0.90 1.84
CA THR A 24 10.20 0.78 3.05
C THR A 24 10.57 -0.68 3.36
N HIS A 25 9.63 -1.60 3.14
CA HIS A 25 9.85 -3.01 3.47
C HIS A 25 10.64 -3.77 2.39
N TYR A 26 10.37 -3.50 1.11
CA TYR A 26 10.95 -4.24 0.00
C TYR A 26 12.01 -3.47 -0.80
N GLY A 27 11.93 -2.15 -0.84
CA GLY A 27 12.70 -1.32 -1.77
C GLY A 27 12.14 -1.35 -3.20
N TRP A 28 12.46 -0.32 -3.99
CA TRP A 28 11.98 -0.16 -5.36
C TRP A 28 12.42 -1.32 -6.27
N GLU A 29 13.71 -1.68 -6.25
CA GLU A 29 14.23 -2.74 -7.13
C GLU A 29 13.55 -4.10 -6.92
N LYS A 30 13.25 -4.45 -5.66
CA LYS A 30 12.56 -5.70 -5.34
C LYS A 30 11.09 -5.64 -5.75
N LEU A 31 10.43 -4.49 -5.55
CA LEU A 31 9.05 -4.30 -6.00
C LEU A 31 8.93 -4.39 -7.52
N GLY A 32 9.87 -3.85 -8.30
CA GLY A 32 9.88 -3.99 -9.76
C GLY A 32 10.04 -5.45 -10.24
N ARG A 33 10.68 -6.31 -9.43
CA ARG A 33 10.80 -7.75 -9.71
C ARG A 33 9.55 -8.54 -9.31
N ILE A 34 8.91 -8.18 -8.20
CA ILE A 34 7.70 -8.85 -7.70
C ILE A 34 6.46 -8.41 -8.50
N ILE A 35 6.39 -7.12 -8.83
CA ILE A 35 5.28 -6.48 -9.52
C ILE A 35 5.82 -5.90 -10.82
N SER A 36 5.65 -6.65 -11.91
CA SER A 36 6.13 -6.29 -13.24
C SER A 36 5.26 -5.20 -13.87
N ILE A 37 5.28 -4.00 -13.29
CA ILE A 37 4.69 -2.78 -13.84
C ILE A 37 5.76 -1.74 -14.11
N ASN A 38 5.46 -0.80 -15.02
CA ASN A 38 6.42 0.21 -15.46
C ASN A 38 6.70 1.35 -14.45
N CYS A 39 6.31 1.19 -13.17
CA CYS A 39 6.37 2.22 -12.14
C CYS A 39 7.48 1.99 -11.11
N PHE A 40 7.83 0.72 -10.83
CA PHE A 40 8.78 0.35 -9.77
C PHE A 40 10.19 0.02 -10.30
N LYS A 41 10.51 0.42 -11.54
CA LYS A 41 11.72 0.04 -12.28
C LYS A 41 12.64 1.22 -12.49
#